data_AF-A0A915E904-F1
#
_entry.id   AF-A0A915E904-F1
#
_cell.length_a   1.000
_cell.length_b   1.000
_cell.length_c   1.000
_cell.angle_alpha   90.00
_cell.angle_beta   90.00
_cell.angle_gamma   90.00
#
_symmetry.space_group_name_H-M   'P 1'
#
loop_
_entity.id
_entity.type
_entity.pdbx_description
1 polymer ?
#
loop_
_entity_poly.entity_id
_entity_poly.type
_entity_poly.pdbx_seq_one_letter_code
_entity_poly.pdbx_strand_id
1 'polypeptide(L)'
;MQAQLDPVKVSQAISHIEGRLRQVKRTMEELLFSLEAQDQVSYPDMISKFSSLASEFSALQLAIKKSALPSGVEDNGNLLKPI
;
A
#
# COMPACT_ATOMS: atom_id res chain seq x y z
N MET A 1 -28.61 14.98 1.98
CA MET A 1 -28.60 13.56 2.37
C MET A 1 -27.17 13.25 2.82
N GLN A 2 -26.93 13.19 4.14
CA GLN A 2 -25.61 12.88 4.68
C GLN A 2 -25.24 11.46 4.25
N ALA A 3 -24.12 11.30 3.56
CA ALA A 3 -23.57 9.99 3.21
C ALA A 3 -23.15 9.30 4.51
N GLN A 4 -24.04 8.48 5.06
CA GLN A 4 -23.74 7.65 6.22
C GLN A 4 -22.67 6.65 5.76
N LEU A 5 -21.44 6.80 6.26
CA LEU A 5 -20.35 5.86 6.04
C LEU A 5 -20.76 4.51 6.59
N ASP A 6 -20.98 3.54 5.71
CA ASP A 6 -21.29 2.16 6.08
C ASP A 6 -20.10 1.58 6.87
N PRO A 7 -20.25 1.30 8.17
CA PRO A 7 -19.14 0.86 9.04
C PRO A 7 -18.46 -0.40 8.50
N VAL A 8 -19.20 -1.26 7.81
CA VAL A 8 -18.68 -2.50 7.22
C VAL A 8 -17.74 -2.17 6.05
N LYS A 9 -18.11 -1.19 5.21
CA LYS A 9 -17.27 -0.77 4.08
C LYS A 9 -15.99 -0.09 4.54
N VAL A 10 -16.07 0.71 5.61
CA VAL A 10 -14.90 1.33 6.24
C VAL A 10 -13.96 0.26 6.81
N SER A 11 -14.50 -0.74 7.51
CA SER A 11 -13.71 -1.86 8.04
C SER A 11 -13.02 -2.67 6.93
N GLN A 12 -13.70 -2.93 5.81
CA GLN A 12 -13.13 -3.61 4.65
C GLN A 12 -12.01 -2.80 3.99
N ALA A 13 -12.20 -1.49 3.84
CA ALA A 13 -11.19 -0.58 3.31
C ALA A 13 -9.92 -0.58 4.17
N ILE A 14 -10.08 -0.49 5.50
CA ILE A 14 -8.98 -0.54 6.46
C ILE A 14 -8.24 -1.89 6.36
N SER A 15 -8.97 -3.01 6.37
CA SER A 15 -8.36 -4.34 6.27
C SER A 15 -7.55 -4.54 4.99
N HIS A 16 -8.04 -4.00 3.86
CA HIS A 16 -7.32 -4.02 2.58
C HIS A 16 -6.05 -3.16 2.62
N ILE A 17 -6.10 -1.97 3.24
CA ILE A 17 -4.93 -1.10 3.45
C ILE A 17 -3.90 -1.81 4.33
N GLU A 18 -4.30 -2.42 5.45
CA GLU A 18 -3.44 -3.19 6.34
C GLU A 18 -2.77 -4.38 5.65
N GLY A 19 -3.50 -5.06 4.75
CA GLY A 19 -2.96 -6.12 3.91
C GLY A 19 -1.80 -5.63 3.03
N ARG A 20 -1.98 -4.48 2.38
CA ARG A 20 -0.95 -3.87 1.52
C ARG A 20 0.24 -3.33 2.32
N LEU A 21 0.01 -2.71 3.47
CA LEU A 21 1.07 -2.27 4.38
C LEU A 21 1.95 -3.44 4.83
N ARG A 22 1.33 -4.60 5.15
CA ARG A 22 2.08 -5.83 5.47
C ARG A 22 2.91 -6.34 4.29
N GLN A 23 2.40 -6.20 3.07
CA GLN A 23 3.15 -6.60 1.87
C GLN A 23 4.37 -5.70 1.64
N VAL A 24 4.18 -4.38 1.68
CA VAL A 24 5.27 -3.41 1.55
C VAL A 24 6.34 -3.65 2.62
N LYS A 25 5.93 -3.87 3.88
CA LYS A 25 6.85 -4.19 4.97
C LYS A 25 7.70 -5.41 4.65
N ARG A 26 7.11 -6.52 4.19
CA ARG A 26 7.86 -7.73 3.81
C ARG A 26 8.86 -7.46 2.69
N THR A 27 8.45 -6.74 1.64
CA THR A 27 9.36 -6.38 0.54
C THR A 27 10.53 -5.51 1.01
N MET A 28 10.29 -4.60 1.96
CA MET A 28 11.37 -3.82 2.59
C MET A 28 12.32 -4.69 3.40
N GLU A 29 11.80 -5.62 4.21
CA GLU A 29 12.61 -6.55 5.00
C GLU A 29 13.46 -7.48 4.10
N GLU A 30 12.89 -8.00 3.01
CA GLU A 30 13.62 -8.80 2.01
C GLU A 30 14.74 -8.03 1.32
N LEU A 31 14.48 -6.76 0.99
CA LEU A 31 15.47 -5.86 0.40
C LEU A 31 16.60 -5.57 1.39
N LEU A 32 16.27 -5.21 2.64
CA LEU A 32 17.24 -4.95 3.70
C LEU A 32 18.12 -6.17 3.96
N PHE A 33 17.52 -7.36 4.09
CA PHE A 33 18.27 -8.61 4.25
C PHE A 33 19.22 -8.87 3.07
N SER A 34 18.76 -8.59 1.84
CA SER A 34 19.60 -8.74 0.63
C SER A 34 20.75 -7.72 0.60
N LEU A 35 20.51 -6.51 1.10
CA LEU A 35 21.53 -5.45 1.18
C LEU A 35 22.51 -5.65 2.33
N GLU A 36 22.10 -6.24 3.46
CA GLU A 36 22.98 -6.60 4.57
C GLU A 36 23.84 -7.84 4.24
N ALA A 37 23.33 -8.76 3.44
CA ALA A 37 24.07 -9.92 2.92
C ALA A 37 25.09 -9.54 1.81
N GLN A 38 25.61 -8.30 1.84
CA GLN A 38 26.21 -7.50 0.76
C GLN A 38 27.44 -8.09 0.02
N ASP A 39 27.77 -9.36 0.20
CA ASP A 39 28.88 -9.99 -0.53
C ASP A 39 28.48 -10.54 -1.92
N GLN A 40 27.19 -10.65 -2.28
CA GLN A 40 26.80 -11.29 -3.57
C GLN A 40 25.54 -10.80 -4.31
N VAL A 41 24.90 -9.69 -3.96
CA VAL A 41 23.72 -9.24 -4.74
C VAL A 41 24.16 -8.42 -5.96
N SER A 42 23.90 -8.96 -7.15
CA SER A 42 24.24 -8.29 -8.41
C SER A 42 23.45 -6.98 -8.55
N TYR A 43 24.08 -5.95 -9.14
CA TYR A 43 23.41 -4.66 -9.39
C TYR A 43 22.06 -4.80 -10.13
N PRO A 44 21.91 -5.68 -11.15
CA PRO A 44 20.61 -5.95 -11.76
C PRO A 44 19.54 -6.45 -10.78
N ASP A 45 19.89 -7.36 -9.88
CA ASP A 45 18.94 -7.90 -8.89
C ASP A 45 18.51 -6.83 -7.89
N MET A 46 19.44 -5.96 -7.50
CA MET A 46 19.16 -4.82 -6.63
C MET A 46 18.16 -3.86 -7.28
N ILE A 47 18.38 -3.50 -8.55
CA ILE A 47 17.49 -2.63 -9.33
C ILE A 47 16.10 -3.25 -9.50
N SER A 48 16.02 -4.57 -9.73
CA SER A 48 14.76 -5.29 -9.85
C SER A 48 13.95 -5.24 -8.53
N LYS A 49 14.61 -5.45 -7.39
CA LYS A 49 13.97 -5.38 -6.07
C LYS A 49 13.51 -3.96 -5.72
N PHE A 50 14.31 -2.92 -6.02
CA PHE A 50 13.88 -1.53 -5.85
C PHE A 50 12.68 -1.15 -6.74
N SER A 51 12.67 -1.62 -8.00
CA SER A 51 11.55 -1.39 -8.92
C SER A 51 10.27 -2.06 -8.43
N SER A 52 10.39 -3.28 -7.88
CA SER A 52 9.27 -4.01 -7.26
C SER A 52 8.72 -3.25 -6.05
N LEU A 53 9.60 -2.74 -5.18
CA LEU A 53 9.21 -1.93 -4.03
C LEU A 53 8.49 -0.64 -4.45
N ALA A 54 8.99 0.08 -5.47
CA ALA A 54 8.34 1.28 -5.99
C ALA A 54 6.94 1.00 -6.56
N SER A 55 6.76 -0.15 -7.22
CA SER A 55 5.46 -0.61 -7.73
C SER A 55 4.47 -0.90 -6.60
N GLU A 56 4.91 -1.61 -5.55
CA GLU A 56 4.07 -1.91 -4.38
C GLU A 56 3.65 -0.63 -3.63
N PHE A 57 4.54 0.34 -3.48
CA PHE A 57 4.20 1.66 -2.92
C PHE A 57 3.19 2.42 -3.77
N SER A 58 3.35 2.40 -5.10
CA SER A 58 2.40 3.03 -6.03
C SER A 58 1.02 2.36 -5.95
N ALA A 59 0.98 1.03 -5.83
CA ALA A 59 -0.25 0.27 -5.65
C ALA A 59 -0.90 0.54 -4.28
N LEU A 60 -0.12 0.68 -3.21
CA LEU A 60 -0.60 1.11 -1.89
C LEU A 60 -1.18 2.53 -1.95
N GLN A 61 -0.47 3.48 -2.57
CA GLN A 61 -0.95 4.85 -2.74
C GLN A 61 -2.25 4.90 -3.54
N LEU A 62 -2.37 4.12 -4.61
CA LEU A 62 -3.60 4.00 -5.39
C LEU A 62 -4.73 3.34 -4.58
N ALA A 63 -4.41 2.31 -3.80
CA ALA A 63 -5.39 1.65 -2.94
C ALA A 63 -5.93 2.63 -1.90
N ILE A 64 -5.07 3.39 -1.23
CA ILE A 64 -5.46 4.45 -0.27
C ILE A 64 -6.38 5.48 -0.94
N LYS A 65 -6.05 5.92 -2.17
CA LYS A 65 -6.88 6.84 -2.96
C LYS A 65 -8.24 6.25 -3.33
N LYS A 66 -8.33 4.93 -3.59
CA LYS A 66 -9.55 4.24 -4.04
C LYS A 66 -10.42 3.67 -2.92
N SER A 67 -9.82 3.20 -1.83
CA SER A 67 -10.51 2.65 -0.65
C SER A 67 -11.25 3.72 0.13
N ALA A 68 -11.02 4.98 -0.21
CA ALA A 68 -11.81 6.12 0.21
C ALA A 68 -13.17 6.22 -0.54
N LEU A 69 -13.70 5.17 -1.18
CA LEU A 69 -15.00 5.27 -1.87
C LEU A 69 -15.92 4.06 -1.78
N PRO A 70 -17.18 4.26 -1.37
CA PRO A 70 -18.27 3.42 -1.81
C PRO A 70 -18.74 3.96 -3.17
N SER A 71 -18.37 3.27 -4.26
CA SER A 71 -18.82 3.54 -5.64
C SER A 71 -18.02 4.63 -6.40
N GLY A 72 -16.99 4.21 -7.13
CA GLY A 72 -16.66 4.72 -8.46
C GLY A 72 -16.15 6.16 -8.69
N VAL A 73 -16.08 7.06 -7.71
CA VAL A 73 -15.69 8.48 -7.96
C VAL A 73 -14.55 8.92 -7.05
N GLU A 74 -13.32 9.08 -7.54
CA GLU A 74 -12.11 9.46 -6.75
C GLU A 74 -12.37 10.38 -5.52
N ASP A 75 -12.16 9.90 -4.29
CA ASP A 75 -12.47 10.66 -3.04
C ASP A 75 -11.26 11.44 -2.49
N ASN A 76 -10.09 11.32 -3.12
CA ASN A 76 -8.88 12.04 -2.71
C ASN A 76 -8.53 11.93 -1.21
N GLY A 77 -8.94 10.85 -0.53
CA GLY A 77 -8.65 10.60 0.88
C GLY A 77 -9.56 11.33 1.88
N ASN A 78 -10.76 11.80 1.50
CA ASN A 78 -11.68 12.41 2.45
C ASN A 78 -12.25 11.40 3.46
N LEU A 79 -12.40 10.12 3.12
CA LEU A 79 -12.86 9.08 4.08
C LEU A 79 -11.84 8.74 5.16
N LEU A 80 -10.59 9.18 4.99
CA LEU A 80 -9.53 8.98 5.97
C LEU A 80 -9.32 10.22 6.84
N LYS A 81 -10.11 11.29 6.64
CA LYS A 81 -10.10 12.43 7.54
C LYS A 81 -10.77 12.01 8.86
N PRO A 82 -10.15 12.30 10.01
CA PRO A 82 -10.79 12.07 11.28
C PRO A 82 -12.08 12.90 11.38
N ILE A 83 -13.08 12.33 12.06
CA ILE A 83 -14.40 12.93 12.33
C ILE A 83 -14.24 14.19 13.18
#